data_AF-A0A959KIB9-F1
#
_entry.id   AF-A0A959KIB9-F1
#
_cell.length_a   1.000
_cell.length_b   1.000
_cell.length_c   1.000
_cell.angle_alpha   90.00
_cell.angle_beta   90.00
_cell.angle_gamma   90.00
#
_symmetry.space_group_name_H-M   'P 1'
#
loop_
_entity.id
_entity.type
_entity.pdbx_description
1 polymer ?
#
loop_
_entity_poly.entity_id
_entity_poly.type
_entity_poly.pdbx_seq_one_letter_code
_entity_poly.pdbx_strand_id
1 'polypeptide(L)' 'FWVQEEPANMGAWQYLLSFLWGQVELELIARKTSASPATGFKKVHDEQQQNIIDRAFLM' A
#
# COMPACT_ATOMS: atom_id res chain seq x y z
N PHE A 1 8.17 -1.61 8.15
CA PHE A 1 7.19 -1.27 7.11
C PHE A 1 6.06 -2.27 7.10
N TRP A 2 4.83 -1.81 6.85
CA TRP A 2 3.73 -2.62 6.33
C TRP A 2 3.65 -2.42 4.82
N VAL A 3 3.61 -3.51 4.06
CA VAL A 3 3.61 -3.49 2.59
C VAL A 3 2.35 -4.18 2.09
N GLN A 4 1.60 -3.54 1.22
CA GLN A 4 0.39 -4.10 0.62
C GLN A 4 0.20 -3.60 -0.82
N GLU A 5 -0.51 -4.35 -1.65
CA GLU A 5 -0.80 -3.91 -3.02
C GLU A 5 -2.03 -3.00 -3.09
N GLU A 6 -2.96 -3.14 -2.15
CA GLU A 6 -4.19 -2.37 -2.12
C GLU A 6 -3.91 -0.86 -1.93
N PRO A 7 -4.79 0.03 -2.42
CA PRO A 7 -4.76 1.45 -2.08
C PRO A 7 -4.63 1.69 -0.56
N ALA A 8 -3.97 2.77 -0.15
CA ALA A 8 -3.77 3.07 1.27
C ALA A 8 -5.06 3.24 2.12
N ASN A 9 -6.20 3.49 1.48
CA ASN A 9 -7.52 3.53 2.12
C ASN A 9 -8.25 2.18 2.11
N MET A 10 -7.59 1.12 1.65
CA MET A 10 -8.11 -0.25 1.51
C MET A 10 -7.13 -1.25 2.14
N GLY A 11 -7.45 -2.55 2.04
CA GLY A 11 -6.64 -3.62 2.63
C GLY A 11 -6.61 -3.56 4.15
N ALA A 12 -5.57 -4.15 4.73
CA ALA A 12 -5.45 -4.29 6.19
C ALA A 12 -4.93 -3.02 6.89
N TRP A 13 -4.40 -2.04 6.15
CA TRP A 13 -3.73 -0.88 6.75
C TRP A 13 -4.58 -0.15 7.81
N GLN A 14 -5.83 0.19 7.48
CA GLN A 14 -6.73 0.91 8.40
C GLN A 14 -7.06 0.06 9.63
N TYR A 15 -7.23 -1.25 9.45
CA TYR A 15 -7.45 -2.18 10.56
C TYR A 15 -6.23 -2.21 11.47
N LEU A 16 -5.03 -2.41 10.93
CA LEU A 16 -3.79 -2.43 11.72
C LEU A 16 -3.57 -1.12 12.46
N LEU A 17 -3.79 0.03 11.82
CA LEU A 17 -3.68 1.33 12.48
C LEU A 17 -4.63 1.43 13.69
N SER A 18 -5.85 0.92 13.60
CA SER A 18 -6.81 0.99 14.70
C SER A 18 -6.36 0.28 15.99
N PHE A 19 -5.43 -0.69 15.89
CA PHE A 19 -4.88 -1.40 17.05
C PHE A 19 -3.46 -0.97 17.39
N LEU A 20 -2.64 -0.65 16.39
CA LEU A 20 -1.20 -0.47 16.55
C LEU A 20 -0.78 1.01 16.60
N TRP A 21 -1.70 1.95 16.37
CA TRP A 21 -1.40 3.38 16.41
C TRP A 21 -0.80 3.79 17.76
N GLY A 22 0.39 4.38 17.72
CA GLY A 22 1.13 4.79 18.92
C GLY A 22 1.76 3.65 19.72
N GLN A 23 1.55 2.39 19.32
CA GLN A 23 2.20 1.22 19.91
C GLN A 23 3.40 0.74 19.09
N VAL A 24 3.30 0.82 17.77
CA VAL A 24 4.36 0.42 16.84
C VAL A 24 4.56 1.52 15.81
N GLU A 25 5.80 1.93 15.60
CA GLU A 25 6.15 2.83 14.50
C GLU A 25 6.14 2.05 13.19
N LEU A 26 5.03 2.16 12.47
CA LEU A 26 4.75 1.41 11.25
C LEU A 26 4.58 2.37 10.08
N GLU A 27 5.45 2.26 9.08
CA GLU A 27 5.34 3.00 7.82
C GLU A 27 4.66 2.15 6.74
N LEU A 28 3.83 2.78 5.89
CA LEU A 28 3.07 2.12 4.82
C LEU A 28 3.73 2.25 3.45
N ILE A 29 3.88 1.12 2.76
CA ILE A 29 4.17 1.05 1.32
C ILE A 29 2.96 0.42 0.63
N ALA A 30 2.26 1.21 -0.18
CA ALA A 30 1.01 0.83 -0.83
C ALA A 30 0.76 1.65 -2.11
N ARG A 31 -0.26 1.27 -2.88
CA ARG A 31 -0.83 2.12 -3.92
C ARG A 31 -1.42 3.40 -3.30
N LYS A 32 -1.44 4.49 -4.08
CA LYS A 32 -2.12 5.74 -3.67
C LYS A 32 -3.60 5.47 -3.40
N THR A 33 -4.19 6.25 -2.49
CA THR A 33 -5.62 6.17 -2.20
C THR A 33 -6.45 6.30 -3.47
N SER A 34 -7.47 5.44 -3.60
CA SER A 34 -8.34 5.40 -4.77
C SER A 34 -9.76 5.05 -4.34
N ALA A 35 -10.75 5.50 -5.12
CA ALA A 35 -12.13 5.03 -5.00
C ALA A 35 -12.31 3.63 -5.61
N SER A 36 -11.56 3.31 -6.67
CA SER A 36 -11.57 1.97 -7.27
C SER A 36 -10.51 1.06 -6.63
N PRO A 37 -10.72 -0.27 -6.58
CA PRO A 37 -9.74 -1.21 -6.04
C PRO A 37 -8.40 -1.23 -6.78
N ALA A 38 -8.44 -0.99 -8.10
CA ALA A 38 -7.27 -0.94 -8.95
C ALA A 38 -7.52 -0.01 -10.15
N THR A 39 -6.45 0.32 -10.88
CA THR A 39 -6.53 0.93 -12.21
C THR A 39 -7.03 -0.11 -13.23
N GLY A 40 -7.85 0.33 -14.20
CA GLY A 40 -8.28 -0.52 -15.32
C GLY A 40 -7.23 -0.68 -16.42
N PHE A 41 -6.11 0.06 -16.35
CA PHE A 41 -5.07 0.03 -17.36
C PHE A 41 -3.91 -0.88 -16.93
N LYS A 42 -3.71 -2.01 -17.63
CA LYS A 42 -2.67 -3.00 -17.30
C LYS A 42 -1.28 -2.39 -17.14
N LYS A 43 -0.86 -1.52 -18.07
CA LYS A 43 0.46 -0.88 -18.02
C LYS A 43 0.66 -0.10 -16.71
N VAL A 44 -0.33 0.68 -16.31
CA VAL A 44 -0.29 1.47 -15.06
C VAL A 44 -0.31 0.55 -13.84
N HIS A 45 -1.08 -0.54 -13.89
CA HIS A 45 -1.12 -1.53 -12.81
C HIS A 45 0.26 -2.17 -12.58
N ASP A 46 0.92 -2.60 -13.65
CA ASP A 46 2.25 -3.22 -13.58
C ASP A 46 3.30 -2.22 -13.05
N GLU A 47 3.27 -0.97 -13.50
CA GLU A 47 4.12 0.11 -12.99
C GLU A 47 3.90 0.37 -11.49
N GLN A 48 2.64 0.38 -11.04
CA GLN A 48 2.31 0.51 -9.63
C GLN A 48 2.84 -0.67 -8.79
N GLN A 49 2.72 -1.89 -9.32
CA GLN A 49 3.22 -3.08 -8.62
C GLN A 49 4.74 -3.06 -8.50
N GLN A 50 5.45 -2.73 -9.58
CA GLN A 50 6.90 -2.63 -9.55
C GLN A 50 7.36 -1.57 -8.55
N ASN A 51 6.71 -0.41 -8.52
CA ASN A 51 7.04 0.64 -7.55
C ASN A 51 6.89 0.20 -6.09
N ILE A 52 5.88 -0.63 -5.77
CA ILE A 52 5.70 -1.18 -4.42
C ILE A 52 6.87 -2.10 -4.06
N ILE A 53 7.24 -3.01 -4.96
CA ILE A 53 8.35 -3.94 -4.75
C ILE A 53 9.68 -3.18 -4.59
N ASP A 54 9.94 -2.21 -5.47
CA ASP A 54 11.16 -1.40 -5.41
C ASP A 54 11.27 -0.66 -4.07
N ARG A 55 10.19 -0.01 -3.62
CA ARG A 55 10.16 0.67 -2.33
C ARG A 55 10.29 -0.29 -1.14
N ALA A 56 9.81 -1.53 -1.26
CA ALA A 56 9.84 -2.49 -0.17
C ALA A 56 11.22 -3.13 0.06
N PHE A 57 12.06 -3.24 -0.98
CA PHE A 57 13.31 -4.00 -0.90
C PHE A 57 14.57 -3.23 -1.30
N LEU A 58 14.44 -2.11 -2.01
CA LEU A 58 15.58 -1.33 -2.53
C LEU A 58 15.72 0.03 -1.86
N MET A 59 14.94 0.28 -0.80
CA MET A 59 14.95 1.50 0.00
C MET A 59 15.74 1.31 1.29
#